data_AF-A0A9P0HTV9-F1
#
_entry.id   AF-A0A9P0HTV9-F1
#
_cell.length_a   1.000
_cell.length_b   1.000
_cell.length_c   1.000
_cell.angle_alpha   90.00
_cell.angle_beta   90.00
_cell.angle_gamma   90.00
#
_symmetry.space_group_name_H-M   'P 1'
#
loop_
_entity.id
_entity.type
_entity.pdbx_description
1 polymer ?
#
loop_
_entity_poly.entity_id
_entity_poly.type
_entity_poly.pdbx_seq_one_letter_code
_entity_poly.pdbx_strand_id
1 'polypeptide(L)'
;MKHCWRTSSNNAIPSRKPGRYGDYNCDSPWELVASAARAMRAKHGDNIEFVLWTGDGISGHATGRSSDDQVHALQNLTHLLSHTFPAQFVFPVLGHDDPGSSPGERLGYKEVGHFWRQWLPTEAIHTFNKGGYYTIEQKEHKIRIIAINTNLYMGQHHKEDPAEQLAWLEEVLTTALSKKETVYLVGHMAPGADERTPDAIPQFHEKFARQYIKLVRRFSNIIVGQFFGHLHSDTFRVIYDEMGDVLAQNSDLL
;
A
#
# COMPACT_ATOMS: atom_id res chain seq x y z
N MET A 1 -20.88 -11.31 17.36
CA MET A 1 -19.83 -10.29 17.13
C MET A 1 -19.36 -9.78 18.48
N LYS A 2 -18.18 -10.23 18.95
CA LYS A 2 -17.69 -9.90 20.29
C LYS A 2 -16.53 -8.90 20.32
N HIS A 3 -15.96 -8.48 19.19
CA HIS A 3 -14.79 -7.60 19.22
C HIS A 3 -14.90 -6.54 18.12
N CYS A 4 -15.20 -5.30 18.54
CA CYS A 4 -14.88 -4.11 17.77
C CYS A 4 -13.49 -3.69 18.22
N TRP A 5 -12.56 -3.61 17.28
CA TRP A 5 -11.26 -3.00 17.50
C TRP A 5 -11.45 -1.49 17.39
N ARG A 6 -11.35 -0.78 18.51
CA ARG A 6 -11.72 0.63 18.57
C ARG A 6 -10.61 1.52 18.05
N THR A 7 -10.99 2.52 17.26
CA THR A 7 -10.08 3.49 16.66
C THR A 7 -9.68 4.64 17.59
N SER A 8 -10.25 4.71 18.80
CA SER A 8 -9.88 5.70 19.82
C SER A 8 -9.68 5.06 21.19
N SER A 9 -8.71 5.61 21.95
CA SER A 9 -8.36 5.21 23.32
C SER A 9 -9.40 5.59 24.39
N ASN A 10 -10.49 6.25 24.00
CA ASN A 10 -11.58 6.56 24.91
C ASN A 10 -12.40 5.29 25.21
N ASN A 11 -12.12 4.71 26.39
CA ASN A 11 -12.82 3.56 26.98
C ASN A 11 -14.31 3.80 27.31
N ALA A 12 -14.91 4.92 26.88
CA ALA A 12 -16.34 5.14 27.05
C ALA A 12 -17.10 4.05 26.27
N ILE A 13 -17.92 3.26 26.95
CA ILE A 13 -18.75 2.23 26.32
C ILE A 13 -19.65 2.93 25.30
N PRO A 14 -19.63 2.57 24.00
CA PRO A 14 -20.52 3.19 23.03
C PRO A 14 -21.95 2.95 23.50
N SER A 15 -22.74 4.01 23.52
CA SER A 15 -24.15 3.95 23.92
C SER A 15 -24.97 3.02 23.01
N ARG A 16 -24.41 2.61 21.86
CA ARG A 16 -25.03 1.76 20.86
C ARG A 16 -24.12 0.59 20.49
N LYS A 17 -24.71 -0.60 20.30
CA LYS A 17 -24.02 -1.77 19.76
C LYS A 17 -23.64 -1.53 18.28
N PRO A 18 -22.41 -1.88 17.84
CA PRO A 18 -22.02 -1.78 16.44
C PRO A 18 -23.00 -2.50 15.51
N GLY A 19 -23.23 -1.94 14.32
CA GLY A 19 -24.09 -2.54 13.30
C GLY A 19 -23.42 -3.75 12.63
N ARG A 20 -24.19 -4.47 11.80
CA ARG A 20 -23.70 -5.63 11.03
C ARG A 20 -22.44 -5.29 10.20
N TYR A 21 -22.41 -4.09 9.64
CA TYR A 21 -21.33 -3.61 8.78
C TYR A 21 -20.35 -2.67 9.50
N GLY A 22 -20.40 -2.60 10.84
CA GLY A 22 -19.47 -1.83 11.64
C GLY A 22 -20.08 -0.61 12.33
N ASP A 23 -19.18 0.25 12.79
CA ASP A 23 -19.41 1.52 13.46
C ASP A 23 -18.23 2.45 13.15
N TYR A 24 -18.43 3.76 13.09
CA TYR A 24 -17.37 4.72 12.77
C TYR A 24 -16.19 4.72 13.77
N ASN A 25 -16.40 4.21 14.99
CA ASN A 25 -15.36 4.10 16.01
C ASN A 25 -14.68 2.72 16.05
N CYS A 26 -14.94 1.87 15.06
CA CYS A 26 -14.43 0.52 14.97
C CYS A 26 -13.73 0.30 13.64
N ASP A 27 -12.66 -0.50 13.65
CA ASP A 27 -12.12 -1.07 12.42
C ASP A 27 -13.15 -2.01 11.76
N SER A 28 -12.95 -2.22 10.47
CA SER A 28 -13.89 -2.93 9.60
C SER A 28 -14.15 -4.38 10.07
N PRO A 29 -15.41 -4.77 10.34
CA PRO A 29 -15.73 -6.18 10.52
C PRO A 29 -15.63 -6.92 9.18
N TRP A 30 -15.46 -8.25 9.24
CA TRP A 30 -15.35 -9.10 8.05
C TRP A 30 -16.52 -8.92 7.07
N GLU A 31 -17.74 -8.72 7.58
CA GLU A 31 -18.94 -8.48 6.78
C GLU A 31 -18.81 -7.24 5.88
N LEU A 32 -18.16 -6.18 6.35
CA LEU A 32 -17.92 -4.97 5.57
C LEU A 32 -16.88 -5.25 4.49
N VAL A 33 -15.73 -5.83 4.86
CA VAL A 33 -14.64 -6.18 3.93
C VAL A 33 -15.15 -7.08 2.80
N ALA A 34 -15.87 -8.15 3.14
CA ALA A 34 -16.44 -9.06 2.15
C ALA A 34 -17.53 -8.40 1.30
N SER A 35 -18.28 -7.42 1.84
CA SER A 35 -19.26 -6.66 1.06
C SER A 35 -18.61 -5.72 0.05
N ALA A 36 -17.50 -5.08 0.41
CA ALA A 36 -16.76 -4.19 -0.48
C ALA A 36 -16.18 -4.95 -1.68
N ALA A 37 -15.53 -6.10 -1.44
CA ALA A 37 -15.01 -6.96 -2.51
C ALA A 37 -16.13 -7.40 -3.48
N ARG A 38 -17.29 -7.82 -2.94
CA ARG A 38 -18.46 -8.14 -3.78
C ARG A 38 -18.99 -6.95 -4.55
N ALA A 39 -19.03 -5.76 -3.94
CA ALA A 39 -19.49 -4.54 -4.61
C ALA A 39 -18.58 -4.14 -5.77
N MET A 40 -17.25 -4.24 -5.60
CA MET A 40 -16.27 -4.01 -6.67
C MET A 40 -16.54 -4.94 -7.85
N ARG A 41 -16.66 -6.25 -7.59
CA ARG A 41 -16.94 -7.26 -8.63
C ARG A 41 -18.31 -7.03 -9.29
N ALA A 42 -19.34 -6.69 -8.54
CA ALA A 42 -20.68 -6.46 -9.08
C ALA A 42 -20.73 -5.20 -9.96
N LYS A 43 -19.98 -4.16 -9.61
CA LYS A 43 -19.97 -2.88 -10.33
C LYS A 43 -19.16 -2.93 -11.63
N HIS A 44 -18.01 -3.59 -11.61
CA HIS A 44 -17.06 -3.57 -12.73
C HIS A 44 -17.02 -4.90 -13.51
N GLY A 45 -17.52 -6.00 -12.94
CA GLY A 45 -17.55 -7.30 -13.61
C GLY A 45 -16.16 -7.75 -14.05
N ASP A 46 -16.08 -8.21 -15.30
CA ASP A 46 -14.83 -8.63 -15.94
C ASP A 46 -14.03 -7.47 -16.56
N ASN A 47 -14.52 -6.21 -16.46
CA ASN A 47 -13.80 -5.03 -16.97
C ASN A 47 -12.68 -4.56 -16.02
N ILE A 48 -12.45 -5.26 -14.92
CA ILE A 48 -11.30 -5.01 -14.06
C ILE A 48 -10.08 -5.62 -14.73
N GLU A 49 -9.09 -4.80 -15.06
CA GLU A 49 -7.81 -5.27 -15.61
C GLU A 49 -6.88 -5.73 -14.49
N PHE A 50 -6.86 -5.01 -13.37
CA PHE A 50 -6.12 -5.34 -12.16
C PHE A 50 -6.69 -4.66 -10.92
N VAL A 51 -6.22 -5.11 -9.75
CA VAL A 51 -6.56 -4.52 -8.45
C VAL A 51 -5.29 -4.05 -7.77
N LEU A 52 -5.26 -2.81 -7.32
CA LEU A 52 -4.22 -2.32 -6.42
C LEU A 52 -4.72 -2.48 -4.98
N TRP A 53 -3.94 -3.13 -4.12
CA TRP A 53 -4.21 -3.24 -2.70
C TRP A 53 -3.05 -2.62 -1.93
N THR A 54 -3.25 -1.39 -1.43
CA THR A 54 -2.19 -0.55 -0.87
C THR A 54 -1.86 -0.81 0.60
N GLY A 55 -2.21 -1.98 1.14
CA GLY A 55 -1.85 -2.41 2.50
C GLY A 55 -2.93 -2.18 3.56
N ASP A 56 -2.51 -2.26 4.83
CA ASP A 56 -3.33 -2.13 6.05
C ASP A 56 -4.59 -2.99 5.99
N GLY A 57 -4.39 -4.26 5.64
CA GLY A 57 -5.47 -5.25 5.63
C GLY A 57 -5.93 -5.66 7.02
N ILE A 58 -5.20 -5.25 8.06
CA ILE A 58 -5.33 -5.70 9.45
C ILE A 58 -5.45 -4.50 10.38
N SER A 59 -6.26 -4.63 11.42
CA SER A 59 -6.41 -3.61 12.45
C SER A 59 -5.10 -3.37 13.20
N GLY A 60 -4.60 -2.13 13.19
CA GLY A 60 -3.49 -1.68 14.05
C GLY A 60 -3.80 -1.70 15.55
N HIS A 61 -5.08 -1.79 15.92
CA HIS A 61 -5.54 -1.90 17.31
C HIS A 61 -5.59 -3.35 17.81
N ALA A 62 -5.38 -4.33 16.93
CA ALA A 62 -5.29 -5.73 17.33
C ALA A 62 -4.03 -5.97 18.16
N THR A 63 -4.18 -6.68 19.28
CA THR A 63 -3.04 -6.99 20.17
C THR A 63 -2.12 -8.04 19.55
N GLY A 64 -0.81 -7.80 19.63
CA GLY A 64 0.21 -8.74 19.18
C GLY A 64 0.47 -8.63 17.68
N ARG A 65 1.53 -7.90 17.31
CA ARG A 65 2.02 -7.82 15.93
C ARG A 65 2.42 -9.20 15.43
N SER A 66 1.95 -9.57 14.25
CA SER A 66 2.11 -10.92 13.70
C SER A 66 1.57 -12.03 14.63
N SER A 67 0.54 -11.76 15.43
CA SER A 67 -0.20 -12.80 16.18
C SER A 67 -0.91 -13.76 15.21
N ASP A 68 -1.28 -14.95 15.67
CA ASP A 68 -1.97 -15.93 14.82
C ASP A 68 -3.29 -15.40 14.26
N ASP A 69 -4.00 -14.56 15.02
CA ASP A 69 -5.21 -13.88 14.54
C ASP A 69 -4.92 -12.91 13.39
N GLN A 70 -3.87 -12.09 13.49
CA GLN A 70 -3.47 -11.18 12.40
C GLN A 70 -3.00 -11.95 11.17
N VAL A 71 -2.25 -13.04 11.35
CA VAL A 71 -1.79 -13.88 10.23
C VAL A 71 -2.96 -14.56 9.53
N HIS A 72 -3.91 -15.12 10.30
CA HIS A 72 -5.13 -15.70 9.72
C HIS A 72 -5.99 -14.66 9.02
N ALA A 73 -6.11 -13.45 9.58
CA ALA A 73 -6.84 -12.36 8.94
C ALA A 73 -6.20 -11.96 7.60
N LEU A 74 -4.87 -11.87 7.53
CA LEU A 74 -4.15 -11.56 6.29
C LEU A 74 -4.34 -12.67 5.23
N GLN A 75 -4.30 -13.94 5.64
CA GLN A 75 -4.57 -15.08 4.78
C GLN A 75 -6.02 -15.08 4.28
N ASN A 76 -6.99 -14.80 5.14
CA ASN A 76 -8.40 -14.72 4.78
C ASN A 76 -8.66 -13.59 3.78
N LEU A 77 -8.06 -12.41 4.00
CA LEU A 77 -8.16 -11.29 3.06
C LEU A 77 -7.53 -11.64 1.71
N THR A 78 -6.34 -12.24 1.74
CA THR A 78 -5.64 -12.72 0.54
C THR A 78 -6.51 -13.72 -0.24
N HIS A 79 -7.15 -14.65 0.46
CA HIS A 79 -8.05 -15.64 -0.12
C HIS A 79 -9.35 -15.01 -0.67
N LEU A 80 -9.95 -14.06 0.05
CA LEU A 80 -11.13 -13.32 -0.41
C LEU A 80 -10.85 -12.61 -1.73
N LEU A 81 -9.73 -11.90 -1.83
CA LEU A 81 -9.35 -11.17 -3.05
C LEU A 81 -9.06 -12.13 -4.20
N SER A 82 -8.34 -13.24 -3.95
CA SER A 82 -8.02 -14.21 -5.01
C SER A 82 -9.27 -14.91 -5.56
N HIS A 83 -10.27 -15.18 -4.71
CA HIS A 83 -11.53 -15.77 -5.15
C HIS A 83 -12.47 -14.77 -5.82
N THR A 84 -12.43 -13.51 -5.41
CA THR A 84 -13.28 -12.45 -5.98
C THR A 84 -12.77 -12.02 -7.35
N PHE A 85 -11.45 -12.03 -7.55
CA PHE A 85 -10.76 -11.56 -8.76
C PHE A 85 -9.86 -12.65 -9.37
N PRO A 86 -10.40 -13.82 -9.75
CA PRO A 86 -9.58 -14.99 -10.11
C PRO A 86 -8.83 -14.84 -11.44
N ALA A 87 -9.33 -13.98 -12.34
CA ALA A 87 -8.71 -13.71 -13.64
C ALA A 87 -7.82 -12.47 -13.62
N GLN A 88 -7.90 -11.66 -12.56
CA GLN A 88 -7.21 -10.39 -12.46
C GLN A 88 -6.01 -10.51 -11.55
N PHE A 89 -5.01 -9.69 -11.86
CA PHE A 89 -3.82 -9.59 -11.04
C PHE A 89 -4.06 -8.62 -9.88
N VAL A 90 -3.82 -9.07 -8.65
CA VAL A 90 -3.87 -8.22 -7.45
C VAL A 90 -2.44 -7.81 -7.10
N PHE A 91 -2.20 -6.50 -6.97
CA PHE A 91 -0.90 -5.92 -6.65
C PHE A 91 -0.91 -5.45 -5.18
N PRO A 92 -0.50 -6.31 -4.23
CA PRO A 92 -0.43 -5.94 -2.82
C PRO A 92 0.79 -5.05 -2.53
N VAL A 93 0.63 -4.10 -1.62
CA VAL A 93 1.70 -3.34 -0.96
C VAL A 93 1.55 -3.56 0.54
N LEU A 94 2.67 -3.62 1.27
CA LEU A 94 2.65 -3.70 2.72
C LEU A 94 2.25 -2.35 3.34
N GLY A 95 1.19 -2.36 4.14
CA GLY A 95 0.86 -1.27 5.05
C GLY A 95 1.66 -1.36 6.35
N HIS A 96 1.59 -0.29 7.15
CA HIS A 96 2.37 -0.19 8.38
C HIS A 96 1.80 -1.02 9.53
N ASP A 97 0.52 -1.41 9.44
CA ASP A 97 -0.17 -2.30 10.39
C ASP A 97 -0.18 -3.76 9.95
N ASP A 98 0.26 -4.05 8.71
CA ASP A 98 0.33 -5.42 8.22
C ASP A 98 1.44 -6.24 8.93
N PRO A 99 1.22 -7.54 9.17
CA PRO A 99 2.25 -8.46 9.65
C PRO A 99 3.51 -8.41 8.79
N GLY A 100 4.67 -8.31 9.44
CA GLY A 100 5.98 -8.26 8.77
C GLY A 100 6.36 -6.89 8.21
N SER A 101 5.59 -5.85 8.50
CA SER A 101 5.93 -4.46 8.17
C SER A 101 7.07 -3.90 9.02
N SER A 102 7.26 -4.38 10.25
CA SER A 102 8.29 -3.88 11.18
C SER A 102 9.41 -4.89 11.49
N PRO A 103 10.65 -4.42 11.73
CA PRO A 103 11.74 -5.27 12.19
C PRO A 103 11.43 -5.98 13.51
N GLY A 104 11.83 -7.24 13.62
CA GLY A 104 11.68 -8.03 14.86
C GLY A 104 10.31 -8.68 15.04
N GLU A 105 9.40 -8.54 14.08
CA GLU A 105 8.17 -9.31 14.04
C GLU A 105 8.41 -10.80 13.76
N ARG A 106 7.43 -11.64 14.13
CA ARG A 106 7.47 -13.09 13.88
C ARG A 106 7.46 -13.42 12.39
N LEU A 107 6.70 -12.67 11.60
CA LEU A 107 6.72 -12.77 10.15
C LEU A 107 7.71 -11.74 9.59
N GLY A 108 8.47 -12.13 8.57
CA GLY A 108 9.22 -11.22 7.72
C GLY A 108 8.63 -11.19 6.31
N TYR A 109 9.31 -10.47 5.42
CA TYR A 109 8.90 -10.37 4.02
C TYR A 109 8.83 -11.74 3.31
N LYS A 110 9.66 -12.71 3.71
CA LYS A 110 9.65 -14.04 3.09
C LYS A 110 8.36 -14.80 3.36
N GLU A 111 7.85 -14.74 4.59
CA GLU A 111 6.61 -15.39 4.98
C GLU A 111 5.39 -14.71 4.34
N VAL A 112 5.37 -13.37 4.33
CA VAL A 112 4.29 -12.63 3.65
C VAL A 112 4.32 -12.86 2.15
N GLY A 113 5.50 -12.87 1.54
CA GLY A 113 5.69 -13.17 0.11
C GLY A 113 5.20 -14.56 -0.26
N HIS A 114 5.21 -15.52 0.68
CA HIS A 114 4.61 -16.83 0.47
C HIS A 114 3.08 -16.78 0.34
N PHE A 115 2.40 -15.91 1.09
CA PHE A 115 0.95 -15.73 0.96
C PHE A 115 0.58 -15.10 -0.39
N TRP A 116 1.42 -14.18 -0.87
CA TRP A 116 1.18 -13.43 -2.10
C TRP A 116 1.80 -14.05 -3.36
N ARG A 117 2.49 -15.19 -3.25
CA ARG A 117 3.17 -15.85 -4.39
C ARG A 117 2.25 -16.18 -5.57
N GLN A 118 0.94 -16.32 -5.32
CA GLN A 118 -0.06 -16.50 -6.39
C GLN A 118 -0.14 -15.27 -7.33
N TRP A 119 0.24 -14.10 -6.84
CA TRP A 119 0.30 -12.84 -7.58
C TRP A 119 1.72 -12.28 -7.69
N LEU A 120 2.78 -12.97 -7.25
CA LEU A 120 4.13 -12.44 -7.38
C LEU A 120 4.95 -13.36 -8.28
N PRO A 121 5.34 -12.92 -9.50
CA PRO A 121 6.29 -13.65 -10.31
C PRO A 121 7.60 -13.87 -9.54
N THR A 122 8.38 -14.86 -9.96
CA THR A 122 9.63 -15.25 -9.27
C THR A 122 10.57 -14.07 -9.03
N GLU A 123 10.72 -13.18 -10.02
CA GLU A 123 11.55 -11.98 -9.94
C GLU A 123 11.01 -10.97 -8.91
N ALA A 124 9.68 -10.84 -8.82
CA ALA A 124 9.02 -9.98 -7.85
C ALA A 124 9.18 -10.53 -6.42
N ILE A 125 9.05 -11.86 -6.24
CA ILE A 125 9.29 -12.51 -4.93
C ILE A 125 10.72 -12.25 -4.44
N HIS A 126 11.71 -12.24 -5.34
CA HIS A 126 13.10 -12.02 -4.94
C HIS A 126 13.31 -10.62 -4.32
N THR A 127 12.81 -9.57 -4.99
CA THR A 127 12.90 -8.19 -4.49
C THR A 127 12.00 -7.98 -3.27
N PHE A 128 10.80 -8.58 -3.26
CA PHE A 128 9.91 -8.54 -2.11
C PHE A 128 10.56 -9.12 -0.86
N ASN A 129 11.23 -10.28 -0.96
CA ASN A 129 11.92 -10.89 0.17
C ASN A 129 13.09 -10.04 0.69
N LYS A 130 13.69 -9.17 -0.16
CA LYS A 130 14.78 -8.28 0.20
C LYS A 130 14.29 -7.06 0.99
N GLY A 131 13.18 -6.44 0.57
CA GLY A 131 12.77 -5.13 1.11
C GLY A 131 11.27 -4.84 1.12
N GLY A 132 10.41 -5.80 0.80
CA GLY A 132 8.96 -5.61 0.71
C GLY A 132 8.50 -4.80 -0.51
N TYR A 133 9.40 -4.49 -1.44
CA TYR A 133 9.13 -3.79 -2.69
C TYR A 133 9.36 -4.71 -3.88
N TYR A 134 8.66 -4.45 -4.99
CA TYR A 134 8.79 -5.25 -6.22
C TYR A 134 8.21 -4.51 -7.43
N THR A 135 8.39 -5.08 -8.62
CA THR A 135 7.77 -4.59 -9.85
C THR A 135 7.24 -5.74 -10.70
N ILE A 136 6.20 -5.46 -11.47
CA ILE A 136 5.62 -6.39 -12.43
C ILE A 136 5.42 -5.65 -13.76
N GLU A 137 5.80 -6.33 -14.84
CA GLU A 137 5.74 -5.83 -16.22
C GLU A 137 4.56 -6.48 -16.94
N GLN A 138 3.58 -5.67 -17.36
CA GLN A 138 2.54 -6.06 -18.29
C GLN A 138 3.02 -5.79 -19.72
N LYS A 139 3.72 -6.78 -20.28
CA LYS A 139 4.44 -6.67 -21.57
C LYS A 139 3.54 -6.26 -22.73
N GLU A 140 2.32 -6.78 -22.78
CA GLU A 140 1.36 -6.52 -23.87
C GLU A 140 0.94 -5.04 -23.93
N HIS A 141 0.80 -4.41 -22.77
CA HIS A 141 0.36 -3.01 -22.65
C HIS A 141 1.51 -2.02 -22.47
N LYS A 142 2.75 -2.51 -22.32
CA LYS A 142 3.93 -1.71 -21.94
C LYS A 142 3.68 -0.89 -20.66
N ILE A 143 3.03 -1.53 -19.69
CA ILE A 143 2.78 -0.96 -18.37
C ILE A 143 3.70 -1.66 -17.37
N ARG A 144 4.32 -0.89 -16.50
CA ARG A 144 5.07 -1.38 -15.34
C ARG A 144 4.42 -0.86 -14.06
N ILE A 145 4.02 -1.77 -13.19
CA ILE A 145 3.56 -1.42 -11.84
C ILE A 145 4.76 -1.61 -10.90
N ILE A 146 5.05 -0.59 -10.10
CA ILE A 146 6.16 -0.59 -9.14
C ILE A 146 5.56 -0.39 -7.75
N ALA A 147 5.62 -1.43 -6.93
CA ALA A 147 5.21 -1.41 -5.54
C ALA A 147 6.41 -1.04 -4.67
N ILE A 148 6.34 0.09 -3.97
CA ILE A 148 7.38 0.55 -3.03
C ILE A 148 6.93 0.30 -1.59
N ASN A 149 7.86 -0.12 -0.74
CA ASN A 149 7.64 -0.27 0.68
C ASN A 149 7.96 1.03 1.39
N THR A 150 6.94 1.86 1.63
CA THR A 150 7.10 3.14 2.32
C THR A 150 7.28 3.00 3.83
N ASN A 151 7.04 1.83 4.41
CA ASN A 151 7.29 1.57 5.84
C ASN A 151 8.77 1.73 6.18
N LEU A 152 9.65 1.48 5.20
CA LEU A 152 11.08 1.72 5.29
C LEU A 152 11.45 3.20 5.55
N TYR A 153 10.52 4.13 5.37
CA TYR A 153 10.75 5.57 5.55
C TYR A 153 10.04 6.16 6.78
N MET A 154 9.48 5.32 7.65
CA MET A 154 8.82 5.73 8.89
C MET A 154 9.79 5.99 10.04
N GLY A 155 9.64 7.11 10.74
CA GLY A 155 10.38 7.38 11.98
C GLY A 155 11.82 7.84 11.77
N GLN A 156 12.66 7.69 12.80
CA GLN A 156 14.05 8.14 12.78
C GLN A 156 14.94 7.13 12.04
N HIS A 157 15.66 7.61 11.02
CA HIS A 157 16.49 6.77 10.18
C HIS A 157 17.95 7.20 10.18
N HIS A 158 18.83 6.24 10.43
CA HIS A 158 20.28 6.44 10.34
C HIS A 158 20.87 5.97 9.00
N LYS A 159 20.08 5.26 8.19
CA LYS A 159 20.51 4.77 6.87
C LYS A 159 20.24 5.80 5.79
N GLU A 160 21.10 5.83 4.77
CA GLU A 160 20.94 6.70 3.61
C GLU A 160 19.86 6.20 2.64
N ASP A 161 19.76 4.89 2.43
CA ASP A 161 18.73 4.24 1.62
C ASP A 161 18.37 2.86 2.21
N PRO A 162 17.37 2.79 3.12
CA PRO A 162 16.94 1.54 3.71
C PRO A 162 16.55 0.49 2.65
N ALA A 163 17.14 -0.70 2.75
CA ALA A 163 16.99 -1.80 1.80
C ALA A 163 17.36 -1.46 0.33
N GLU A 164 18.10 -0.37 0.11
CA GLU A 164 18.52 0.11 -1.23
C GLU A 164 17.33 0.39 -2.16
N GLN A 165 16.17 0.75 -1.59
CA GLN A 165 14.92 0.88 -2.34
C GLN A 165 14.95 2.05 -3.32
N LEU A 166 15.55 3.20 -2.97
CA LEU A 166 15.60 4.35 -3.88
C LEU A 166 16.57 4.12 -5.03
N ALA A 167 17.72 3.51 -4.75
CA ALA A 167 18.66 3.10 -5.80
C ALA A 167 18.01 2.08 -6.76
N TRP A 168 17.34 1.06 -6.21
CA TRP A 168 16.58 0.09 -6.99
C TRP A 168 15.46 0.75 -7.82
N LEU A 169 14.71 1.69 -7.23
CA LEU A 169 13.64 2.40 -7.92
C LEU A 169 14.17 3.18 -9.12
N GLU A 170 15.31 3.87 -8.97
CA GLU A 170 15.97 4.58 -10.07
C GLU A 170 16.38 3.63 -11.21
N GLU A 171 16.94 2.46 -10.89
CA GLU A 171 17.29 1.44 -11.88
C GLU A 171 16.07 0.91 -12.65
N VAL A 172 14.97 0.63 -11.93
CA VAL A 172 13.72 0.17 -12.53
C VAL A 172 13.09 1.25 -13.42
N LEU A 173 13.06 2.50 -12.97
CA LEU A 173 12.53 3.63 -13.76
C LEU A 173 13.40 3.90 -14.99
N THR A 174 14.72 3.81 -14.88
CA THR A 174 15.65 3.93 -16.01
C THR A 174 15.41 2.81 -17.04
N THR A 175 15.20 1.59 -16.56
CA THR A 175 14.86 0.44 -17.41
C THR A 175 13.53 0.67 -18.13
N ALA A 176 12.49 1.07 -17.40
CA ALA A 176 11.17 1.37 -17.97
C ALA A 176 11.23 2.46 -19.05
N LEU A 177 12.00 3.53 -18.79
CA LEU A 177 12.25 4.60 -19.75
C LEU A 177 12.88 4.08 -21.05
N SER A 178 13.93 3.25 -20.94
CA SER A 178 14.60 2.66 -22.11
C SER A 178 13.70 1.71 -22.91
N LYS A 179 12.80 0.99 -22.22
CA LYS A 179 11.82 0.09 -22.83
C LYS A 179 10.57 0.80 -23.35
N LYS A 180 10.46 2.13 -23.14
CA LYS A 180 9.27 2.94 -23.48
C LYS A 180 8.00 2.41 -22.80
N GLU A 181 8.14 2.01 -21.54
CA GLU A 181 7.02 1.60 -20.68
C GLU A 181 6.40 2.82 -19.99
N THR A 182 5.11 2.73 -19.68
CA THR A 182 4.42 3.63 -18.76
C THR A 182 4.41 3.02 -17.36
N VAL A 183 4.46 3.86 -16.34
CA VAL A 183 4.69 3.45 -14.95
C VAL A 183 3.55 3.89 -14.05
N TYR A 184 3.05 2.95 -13.26
CA TYR A 184 2.27 3.23 -12.06
C TYR A 184 3.14 2.98 -10.83
N LEU A 185 3.27 3.99 -9.96
CA LEU A 185 3.89 3.82 -8.65
C LEU A 185 2.80 3.54 -7.62
N VAL A 186 3.02 2.54 -6.78
CA VAL A 186 2.05 2.13 -5.76
C VAL A 186 2.79 2.02 -4.43
N GLY A 187 2.29 2.68 -3.41
CA GLY A 187 2.84 2.65 -2.06
C GLY A 187 1.73 2.63 -1.02
N HIS A 188 2.09 2.60 0.26
CA HIS A 188 1.11 2.71 1.33
C HIS A 188 0.99 4.16 1.82
N MET A 189 2.09 4.75 2.31
CA MET A 189 2.12 6.14 2.77
C MET A 189 2.62 7.06 1.66
N ALA A 190 1.82 8.06 1.28
CA ALA A 190 2.27 9.08 0.34
C ALA A 190 3.28 10.06 0.97
N PRO A 191 4.22 10.64 0.20
CA PRO A 191 5.11 11.72 0.66
C PRO A 191 4.41 13.09 0.73
N GLY A 192 4.52 13.81 1.83
CA GLY A 192 3.81 15.08 2.07
C GLY A 192 3.00 15.06 3.37
N ALA A 193 2.33 16.17 3.68
CA ALA A 193 1.56 16.33 4.91
C ALA A 193 0.17 15.65 4.83
N ASP A 194 -0.36 15.26 6.00
CA ASP A 194 -1.77 14.89 6.17
C ASP A 194 -2.61 16.17 6.18
N GLU A 195 -3.56 16.30 5.26
CA GLU A 195 -4.39 17.51 5.09
C GLU A 195 -5.28 17.82 6.31
N ARG A 196 -5.56 16.82 7.14
CA ARG A 196 -6.37 16.97 8.36
C ARG A 196 -5.53 17.47 9.53
N THR A 197 -4.21 17.26 9.47
CA THR A 197 -3.25 17.66 10.51
C THR A 197 -1.98 18.25 9.89
N PRO A 198 -2.08 19.41 9.19
CA PRO A 198 -0.99 19.94 8.39
C PRO A 198 0.27 20.31 9.19
N ASP A 199 0.13 20.58 10.49
CA ASP A 199 1.24 20.89 11.40
C ASP A 199 1.93 19.63 11.97
N ALA A 200 1.38 18.44 11.74
CA ALA A 200 1.97 17.20 12.19
C ALA A 200 3.19 16.82 11.34
N ILE A 201 4.18 16.20 11.97
CA ILE A 201 5.35 15.67 11.25
C ILE A 201 4.88 14.52 10.35
N PRO A 202 5.12 14.57 9.03
CA PRO A 202 4.74 13.48 8.12
C PRO A 202 5.39 12.15 8.51
N GLN A 203 4.64 11.05 8.40
CA GLN A 203 5.18 9.72 8.67
C GLN A 203 6.22 9.29 7.64
N PHE A 204 6.05 9.68 6.38
CA PHE A 204 7.07 9.56 5.35
C PHE A 204 8.15 10.61 5.62
N HIS A 205 9.26 10.16 6.20
CA HIS A 205 10.33 11.04 6.66
C HIS A 205 10.87 11.94 5.53
N GLU A 206 11.02 13.23 5.82
CA GLU A 206 11.28 14.29 4.86
C GLU A 206 12.49 14.03 3.95
N LYS A 207 13.58 13.51 4.52
CA LYS A 207 14.80 13.12 3.79
C LYS A 207 14.49 12.22 2.58
N PHE A 208 13.74 11.14 2.82
CA PHE A 208 13.39 10.17 1.77
C PHE A 208 12.31 10.72 0.85
N ALA A 209 11.35 11.48 1.39
CA ALA A 209 10.32 12.13 0.58
C ALA A 209 10.95 13.06 -0.48
N ARG A 210 11.98 13.83 -0.10
CA ARG A 210 12.73 14.70 -1.03
C ARG A 210 13.46 13.89 -2.11
N GLN A 211 14.07 12.77 -1.76
CA GLN A 211 14.76 11.90 -2.73
C GLN A 211 13.77 11.22 -3.67
N TYR A 212 12.65 10.72 -3.14
CA TYR A 212 11.56 10.15 -3.92
C TYR A 212 10.97 11.17 -4.91
N ILE A 213 10.65 12.39 -4.46
CA ILE A 213 10.12 13.45 -5.32
C ILE A 213 11.11 13.81 -6.43
N LYS A 214 12.43 13.80 -6.18
CA LYS A 214 13.44 13.99 -7.22
C LYS A 214 13.36 12.92 -8.32
N LEU A 215 13.19 11.65 -7.95
CA LEU A 215 13.00 10.57 -8.91
C LEU A 215 11.69 10.76 -9.69
N VAL A 216 10.59 11.06 -9.01
CA VAL A 216 9.29 11.30 -9.67
C VAL A 216 9.39 12.44 -10.69
N ARG A 217 10.03 13.56 -10.32
CA ARG A 217 10.25 14.69 -11.24
C ARG A 217 11.06 14.28 -12.47
N ARG A 218 12.17 13.58 -12.26
CA ARG A 218 13.08 13.13 -13.32
C ARG A 218 12.42 12.17 -14.31
N PHE A 219 11.52 11.30 -13.83
CA PHE A 219 10.84 10.28 -14.62
C PHE A 219 9.35 10.61 -14.88
N SER A 220 8.94 11.86 -14.70
CA SER A 220 7.56 12.33 -14.83
C SER A 220 6.94 12.04 -16.21
N ASN A 221 7.77 11.95 -17.26
CA ASN A 221 7.32 11.64 -18.61
C ASN A 221 6.85 10.19 -18.81
N ILE A 222 7.17 9.27 -17.90
CA ILE A 222 6.72 7.87 -17.94
C ILE A 222 5.83 7.49 -16.76
N ILE A 223 5.87 8.23 -15.65
CA ILE A 223 5.00 8.00 -14.49
C ILE A 223 3.63 8.60 -14.78
N VAL A 224 2.64 7.75 -15.03
CA VAL A 224 1.27 8.17 -15.42
C VAL A 224 0.27 8.12 -14.27
N GLY A 225 0.67 7.58 -13.12
CA GLY A 225 -0.13 7.60 -11.90
C GLY A 225 0.65 7.13 -10.69
N GLN A 226 0.30 7.68 -9.54
CA GLN A 226 0.87 7.29 -8.25
C GLN A 226 -0.28 7.07 -7.27
N PHE A 227 -0.33 5.89 -6.65
CA PHE A 227 -1.44 5.45 -5.82
C PHE A 227 -0.96 5.05 -4.44
N PHE A 228 -1.53 5.66 -3.43
CA PHE A 228 -1.18 5.46 -2.03
C PHE A 228 -2.43 5.21 -1.19
N GLY A 229 -2.33 5.16 0.14
CA GLY A 229 -3.45 4.97 1.06
C GLY A 229 -3.13 5.64 2.39
N HIS A 230 -3.24 4.89 3.50
CA HIS A 230 -2.85 5.27 4.86
C HIS A 230 -3.68 6.38 5.53
N LEU A 231 -4.01 7.47 4.83
CA LEU A 231 -4.72 8.60 5.44
C LEU A 231 -6.20 8.29 5.73
N HIS A 232 -6.78 7.30 5.04
CA HIS A 232 -8.20 6.95 5.11
C HIS A 232 -9.11 8.14 4.75
N SER A 233 -8.63 9.01 3.85
CA SER A 233 -9.31 10.16 3.29
C SER A 233 -9.10 10.19 1.78
N ASP A 234 -10.08 10.72 1.05
CA ASP A 234 -9.97 10.93 -0.39
C ASP A 234 -9.23 12.25 -0.61
N THR A 235 -7.97 12.14 -1.05
CA THR A 235 -7.09 13.29 -1.27
C THR A 235 -6.10 13.02 -2.40
N PHE A 236 -5.49 14.09 -2.90
CA PHE A 236 -4.47 14.01 -3.93
C PHE A 236 -3.38 15.07 -3.71
N ARG A 237 -2.18 14.77 -4.22
CA ARG A 237 -1.02 15.68 -4.17
C ARG A 237 -0.53 15.98 -5.57
N VAL A 238 -0.22 17.24 -5.83
CA VAL A 238 0.34 17.69 -7.11
C VAL A 238 1.83 17.91 -6.94
N ILE A 239 2.62 17.33 -7.84
CA ILE A 239 4.08 17.49 -7.88
C ILE A 239 4.41 18.44 -9.02
N TYR A 240 5.06 19.55 -8.64
CA TYR A 240 5.53 20.58 -9.57
C TYR A 240 7.01 20.36 -9.91
N ASP A 241 7.44 20.87 -11.06
CA ASP A 241 8.85 21.03 -11.38
C ASP A 241 9.49 22.20 -10.60
N GLU A 242 10.71 22.59 -10.97
CA GLU A 242 11.40 23.73 -10.35
C GLU A 242 10.89 25.10 -10.85
N MET A 243 10.16 25.13 -11.98
CA MET A 243 9.60 26.33 -12.61
C MET A 243 8.15 26.59 -12.20
N GLY A 244 7.49 25.62 -11.54
CA GLY A 244 6.11 25.70 -11.07
C GLY A 244 5.09 25.03 -12.00
N ASP A 245 5.54 24.27 -12.99
CA ASP A 245 4.67 23.51 -13.89
C ASP A 245 4.30 22.16 -13.27
N VAL A 246 3.05 21.72 -13.49
CA VAL A 246 2.55 20.44 -12.97
C VAL A 246 3.18 19.28 -13.73
N LEU A 247 3.86 18.37 -13.01
CA LEU A 247 4.52 17.19 -13.59
C LEU A 247 3.79 15.88 -13.32
N ALA A 248 3.24 15.71 -12.12
CA ALA A 248 2.62 14.46 -11.70
C ALA A 248 1.57 14.68 -10.61
N GLN A 249 0.72 13.68 -10.43
CA GLN A 249 -0.28 13.64 -9.36
C GLN A 249 -0.16 12.33 -8.58
N ASN A 250 -0.36 12.41 -7.27
CA ASN A 250 -0.52 11.26 -6.37
C ASN A 250 -1.96 11.25 -5.89
N SER A 251 -2.60 10.08 -5.89
CA SER A 251 -3.93 9.90 -5.31
C SER A 251 -3.81 8.96 -4.11
N ASP A 252 -4.37 9.36 -2.98
CA ASP A 252 -4.57 8.45 -1.85
C ASP A 252 -5.90 7.71 -2.08
N LEU A 253 -5.81 6.39 -2.17
CA LEU A 253 -6.95 5.49 -2.32
C LEU A 253 -7.56 5.21 -0.95
N LEU A 254 -8.90 5.19 -0.90
CA LEU A 254 -9.69 4.86 0.29
C LEU A 254 -9.59 3.39 0.69
#